data_AF-T0H9N7-F1
#
_entry.id   AF-T0H9N7-F1
#
_cell.length_a   1.000
_cell.length_b   1.000
_cell.length_c   1.000
_cell.angle_alpha   90.00
_cell.angle_beta   90.00
_cell.angle_gamma   90.00
#
_symmetry.space_group_name_H-M   'P 1'
#
loop_
_entity.id
_entity.type
_entity.pdbx_description
1 polymer ?
#
loop_
_entity_poly.entity_id
_entity_poly.type
_entity_poly.pdbx_seq_one_letter_code
_entity_poly.pdbx_strand_id
1 'polypeptide(L)'
;MNALANTVIDHLGGSTAVAKMIEAPLSTVHSWRKNGIPQSRMAHLRLAAKDAGLELPADVSELQHGLDDAAPSRQGSTGDFSKKSSEVAA
;
A
#
# COMPACT_ATOMS: atom_id res chain seq x y z
N MET A 1 -13.22 8.88 9.57
CA MET A 1 -13.03 7.51 9.05
C MET A 1 -12.10 7.59 7.86
N ASN A 2 -11.09 6.73 7.79
CA ASN A 2 -10.25 6.61 6.60
C ASN A 2 -10.99 5.72 5.59
N ALA A 3 -11.50 6.35 4.52
CA ALA A 3 -12.35 5.67 3.54
C ALA A 3 -11.62 4.52 2.84
N LEU A 4 -10.35 4.72 2.49
CA LEU A 4 -9.50 3.71 1.88
C LEU A 4 -9.32 2.49 2.79
N ALA A 5 -8.97 2.71 4.06
CA ALA A 5 -8.80 1.62 5.01
C ALA A 5 -10.08 0.80 5.18
N ASN A 6 -11.25 1.46 5.21
CA ASN A 6 -12.54 0.77 5.26
C ASN A 6 -12.73 -0.10 4.01
N THR A 7 -12.58 0.47 2.81
CA THR A 7 -12.74 -0.26 1.54
C THR A 7 -11.82 -1.48 1.46
N VAL A 8 -10.54 -1.33 1.81
CA VAL A 8 -9.59 -2.44 1.83
C VAL A 8 -10.03 -3.52 2.82
N ILE A 9 -10.41 -3.13 4.03
CA ILE A 9 -10.83 -4.07 5.06
C ILE A 9 -12.12 -4.80 4.66
N ASP A 10 -13.10 -4.09 4.10
CA ASP A 10 -14.36 -4.68 3.66
C ASP A 10 -14.18 -5.60 2.44
N HIS A 11 -13.29 -5.24 1.50
CA HIS A 11 -12.93 -6.09 0.35
C HIS A 11 -12.25 -7.40 0.78
N LEU A 12 -11.45 -7.36 1.85
CA LEU A 12 -10.80 -8.54 2.43
C LEU A 12 -11.75 -9.41 3.29
N GLY A 13 -13.06 -9.12 3.30
CA GLY A 13 -14.06 -9.87 4.08
C GLY A 13 -14.34 -9.28 5.47
N GLY A 14 -13.94 -8.03 5.70
CA GLY A 14 -14.23 -7.28 6.91
C GLY A 14 -13.14 -7.35 7.99
N SER A 15 -13.34 -6.58 9.06
CA SER A 15 -12.33 -6.39 10.11
C SER A 15 -11.92 -7.69 10.79
N THR A 16 -12.86 -8.62 10.93
CA THR A 16 -12.65 -9.92 11.60
C THR A 16 -11.89 -10.91 10.72
N ALA A 17 -12.17 -10.93 9.41
CA ALA A 17 -11.45 -11.76 8.46
C ALA A 17 -10.00 -11.30 8.34
N VAL A 18 -9.80 -9.99 8.19
CA VAL A 18 -8.47 -9.37 8.18
C VAL A 18 -7.70 -9.66 9.47
N ALA A 19 -8.30 -9.45 10.64
CA ALA A 19 -7.65 -9.71 11.92
C ALA A 19 -7.13 -11.15 12.05
N LYS A 20 -7.91 -12.14 11.58
CA LYS A 20 -7.50 -13.55 11.57
C LYS A 20 -6.41 -13.82 10.53
N MET A 21 -6.54 -13.23 9.34
CA MET A 21 -5.63 -13.45 8.21
C MET A 21 -4.19 -13.01 8.50
N ILE A 22 -4.01 -11.92 9.25
CA ILE A 22 -2.67 -11.39 9.60
C ILE A 22 -2.31 -11.58 11.08
N GLU A 23 -3.07 -12.41 11.79
CA GLU A 23 -2.90 -12.70 13.22
C GLU A 23 -2.72 -11.43 14.08
N ALA A 24 -3.56 -10.42 13.82
CA ALA A 24 -3.52 -9.15 14.52
C ALA A 24 -4.76 -8.93 15.39
N PRO A 25 -4.66 -8.15 16.48
CA PRO A 25 -5.81 -7.81 17.29
C PRO A 25 -6.87 -7.05 16.48
N LEU A 26 -8.16 -7.38 16.69
CA LEU A 26 -9.28 -6.66 16.05
C LEU A 26 -9.25 -5.15 16.37
N SER A 27 -8.81 -4.79 17.59
CA SER A 27 -8.62 -3.39 18.00
C SER A 27 -7.61 -2.65 17.11
N THR A 28 -6.54 -3.33 16.68
CA THR A 28 -5.55 -2.79 15.75
C THR A 28 -6.16 -2.54 14.38
N VAL A 29 -6.91 -3.50 13.84
CA VAL A 29 -7.61 -3.34 12.55
C VAL A 29 -8.65 -2.21 12.61
N HIS A 30 -9.37 -2.10 13.73
CA HIS A 30 -10.32 -1.02 13.95
C HIS A 30 -9.63 0.36 14.08
N SER A 31 -8.42 0.40 14.65
CA SER A 31 -7.59 1.61 14.68
C SER A 31 -7.17 2.04 13.27
N TRP A 32 -6.89 1.11 12.36
CA TRP A 32 -6.57 1.43 10.96
C TRP A 32 -7.73 2.08 10.21
N ARG A 33 -8.97 1.71 10.54
CA ARG A 33 -10.17 2.40 9.98
C ARG A 33 -10.24 3.87 10.36
N LYS A 34 -9.58 4.27 11.44
CA LYS A 34 -9.55 5.66 11.93
C LYS A 34 -8.30 6.39 11.47
N ASN A 35 -7.14 5.75 11.63
CA ASN A 35 -5.82 6.36 11.46
C ASN A 35 -5.15 6.05 10.12
N GLY A 36 -5.69 5.11 9.34
CA GLY A 36 -5.08 4.57 8.13
C GLY A 36 -4.25 3.30 8.39
N ILE A 37 -3.99 2.55 7.31
CA ILE A 37 -3.19 1.32 7.36
C ILE A 37 -1.72 1.70 7.06
N PRO A 38 -0.75 1.35 7.93
CA PRO A 38 0.65 1.63 7.68
C PRO A 38 1.22 0.78 6.54
N GLN A 39 2.14 1.36 5.76
CA GLN A 39 2.74 0.72 4.56
C GLN A 39 3.40 -0.64 4.84
N SER A 40 4.07 -0.79 5.99
CA SER A 40 4.65 -2.09 6.39
C SER A 40 3.58 -3.18 6.56
N ARG A 41 2.41 -2.85 7.11
CA ARG A 41 1.28 -3.79 7.26
C ARG A 41 0.58 -4.05 5.93
N MET A 42 0.56 -3.06 5.03
CA MET A 42 0.03 -3.23 3.67
C MET A 42 0.74 -4.34 2.89
N ALA A 43 2.07 -4.38 2.94
CA ALA A 43 2.83 -5.46 2.29
C ALA A 43 2.43 -6.85 2.81
N HIS A 44 2.20 -6.97 4.11
CA HIS A 44 1.75 -8.21 4.74
C HIS A 44 0.32 -8.57 4.30
N LEU A 45 -0.60 -7.60 4.31
CA LEU A 45 -1.98 -7.79 3.83
C LEU A 45 -2.02 -8.25 2.37
N ARG A 46 -1.16 -7.72 1.50
CA ARG A 46 -1.06 -8.16 0.09
C ARG A 46 -0.62 -9.61 -0.02
N LEU A 47 0.34 -10.04 0.78
CA LEU A 47 0.80 -11.43 0.78
C LEU A 47 -0.33 -12.37 1.22
N ALA A 48 -1.02 -12.01 2.30
CA ALA A 48 -2.09 -12.82 2.85
C ALA A 48 -3.36 -12.81 1.97
N ALA A 49 -3.65 -11.69 1.29
CA ALA A 49 -4.71 -11.61 0.29
C ALA A 49 -4.44 -12.54 -0.90
N LYS A 50 -3.20 -12.56 -1.41
CA LYS A 50 -2.78 -13.48 -2.48
C LYS A 50 -2.92 -14.94 -2.07
N ASP A 51 -2.53 -15.26 -0.83
CA ASP A 51 -2.69 -16.61 -0.26
C ASP A 51 -4.17 -17.02 -0.20
N ALA A 52 -5.04 -16.07 0.16
CA ALA A 52 -6.49 -16.26 0.16
C ALA A 52 -7.15 -16.24 -1.24
N GLY A 53 -6.38 -16.04 -2.32
CA GLY A 53 -6.91 -15.94 -3.69
C GLY A 53 -7.65 -14.63 -3.99
N LEU A 54 -7.45 -13.59 -3.16
CA LEU A 54 -8.03 -12.27 -3.33
C LEU A 54 -7.05 -11.35 -4.08
N GLU A 55 -7.47 -10.83 -5.23
CA GLU A 55 -6.70 -9.84 -5.98
C GLU A 55 -6.90 -8.45 -5.37
N LEU A 56 -5.95 -8.03 -4.54
CA LEU A 56 -5.89 -6.65 -4.03
C LEU A 56 -4.95 -5.84 -4.95
N PRO A 57 -5.32 -4.61 -5.39
CA PRO A 57 -4.47 -3.79 -6.23
C PRO A 57 -3.10 -3.56 -5.59
N ALA A 58 -2.05 -3.65 -6.42
CA ALA A 58 -0.66 -3.58 -6.00
C ALA A 58 -0.33 -2.28 -5.28
N ASP A 59 -1.09 -1.21 -5.52
CA ASP A 59 -1.03 0.05 -4.77
C ASP A 59 -2.42 0.51 -4.34
N VAL A 60 -2.75 0.39 -3.06
CA VAL A 60 -3.97 1.04 -2.52
C VAL A 60 -3.84 2.57 -2.53
N SER A 61 -2.63 3.10 -2.72
CA SER A 61 -2.39 4.52 -3.00
C SER A 61 -3.11 4.99 -4.28
N GLU A 62 -3.39 4.08 -5.22
CA GLU A 62 -4.25 4.34 -6.38
C GLU A 62 -5.73 4.47 -6.01
N LEU A 63 -6.19 3.82 -4.92
CA LEU A 63 -7.53 4.03 -4.35
C LEU A 63 -7.63 5.37 -3.61
N GLN A 64 -6.51 6.00 -3.24
CA GLN A 64 -6.48 7.34 -2.65
C GLN A 64 -6.47 8.44 -3.73
N HIS A 65 -5.73 8.21 -4.83
CA HIS A 65 -5.62 9.16 -5.96
C HIS A 65 -6.92 9.46 -6.70
N GLY A 66 -8.00 8.71 -6.44
CA GLY A 66 -9.34 9.02 -6.98
C GLY A 66 -10.14 10.05 -6.18
N LEU A 67 -9.70 10.47 -4.98
CA LEU A 67 -10.35 11.52 -4.18
C LEU A 67 -9.55 12.84 -4.16
N ASP A 68 -8.27 12.79 -4.52
CA ASP A 68 -7.38 13.95 -4.57
C ASP A 68 -7.27 14.56 -5.98
N ASP A 69 -8.23 14.30 -6.89
CA ASP A 69 -8.31 14.92 -8.23
C ASP A 69 -8.71 16.40 -8.15
N ALA A 70 -7.86 17.16 -7.47
CA ALA A 70 -7.76 18.61 -7.53
C ALA A 70 -6.26 19.00 -7.44
N ALA A 71 -5.40 18.39 -8.26
CA ALA A 71 -4.29 19.07 -8.97
C ALA A 71 -3.33 18.08 -9.65
N PRO A 72 -2.98 18.28 -10.95
CA PRO A 72 -1.97 17.48 -11.63
C PRO A 72 -0.58 18.09 -11.37
N SER A 73 0.41 17.28 -10.98
CA SER A 73 1.86 17.49 -11.18
C SER A 73 2.65 16.50 -10.32
N ARG A 74 3.69 15.79 -10.73
CA ARG A 74 4.49 15.76 -11.96
C ARG A 74 5.35 14.50 -11.85
N GLN A 75 5.49 13.79 -12.96
CA GLN A 75 6.54 12.79 -13.16
C GLN A 75 7.93 13.42 -12.97
N GLY A 76 8.89 12.65 -12.47
CA GLY A 76 10.31 12.89 -12.74
C GLY A 76 11.27 12.62 -11.58
N SER A 77 11.93 11.46 -11.61
CA SER A 77 13.40 11.39 -11.59
C SER A 77 13.85 9.94 -11.68
N THR A 78 14.04 9.52 -12.92
CA THR A 78 14.92 8.43 -13.32
C THR A 78 16.28 8.63 -12.64
N GLY A 79 16.73 7.62 -11.90
CA GLY A 79 18.05 7.61 -11.30
C GLY A 79 19.13 7.60 -12.37
N ASP A 80 19.81 8.73 -12.54
CA ASP A 80 21.09 8.83 -13.23
C ASP A 80 22.20 8.84 -12.18
N PHE A 81 22.86 7.69 -12.00
CA PHE A 81 24.17 7.62 -11.37
C PHE A 81 24.97 6.51 -12.05
N SER A 82 25.16 6.65 -13.36
CA SER A 82 26.18 5.88 -14.08
C SER A 82 27.53 6.53 -13.83
N LYS A 83 28.22 6.05 -12.79
CA LYS A 83 29.55 6.51 -12.40
C LYS A 83 30.53 6.10 -13.51
N LYS A 84 31.05 7.12 -14.19
CA LYS A 84 31.92 7.09 -15.36
C LYS A 84 33.15 6.18 -15.18
N SER A 85 33.26 5.20 -16.06
CA SER A 85 34.44 4.38 -16.28
C SER A 85 35.61 5.22 -16.78
N SER A 86 36.75 5.04 -16.11
CA SER A 86 38.10 4.85 -16.66
C SER A 86 38.46 5.55 -17.99
N GLU A 87 39.35 6.54 -17.93
CA GLU A 87 40.25 6.84 -19.05
C GLU A 87 41.69 6.96 -18.54
N VAL A 88 42.52 6.14 -19.18
CA VAL A 88 43.97 6.03 -19.09
C VAL A 88 44.59 7.02 -20.09
N ALA A 89 45.66 7.74 -19.73
CA ALA A 89 46.77 8.08 -20.63
C ALA A 89 47.79 9.03 -19.99
N ALA A 90 49.05 8.77 -20.35
CA ALA A 90 50.30 9.53 -20.18
C ALA A 90 51.09 9.26 -18.89
#